data_AF-A0A2N1LC77-F1
#
_entry.id   AF-A0A2N1LC77-F1
#
_cell.length_a   1.000
_cell.length_b   1.000
_cell.length_c   1.000
_cell.angle_alpha   90.00
_cell.angle_beta   90.00
_cell.angle_gamma   90.00
#
_symmetry.space_group_name_H-M   'P 1'
#
loop_
_entity.id
_entity.type
_entity.pdbx_description
1 polymer ?
#
loop_
_entity_poly.entity_id
_entity_poly.type
_entity_poly.pdbx_seq_one_letter_code
_entity_poly.pdbx_strand_id
1 'polypeptide(L)'
;DQNAQKCVKDLLTWRKYTKEKKEALLPDKRKEKLTIEKRAEYCAKSGNKWDVFLHNMELGPKSNNKNEVIASASRQYLFREKLAKAGVDPEIINAYAKDPDLIRRSNK
;
A
#
# COMPACT_ATOMS: atom_id res chain seq x y z
N ASP A 1 -12.78 16.85 -1.36
CA ASP A 1 -12.35 16.12 -0.16
C ASP A 1 -10.87 16.43 0.12
N GLN A 2 -10.58 17.21 1.17
CA GLN A 2 -9.22 17.66 1.49
C GLN A 2 -8.30 16.48 1.83
N ASN A 3 -8.84 15.38 2.35
CA ASN A 3 -8.08 14.17 2.67
C ASN A 3 -7.64 13.43 1.41
N ALA A 4 -8.49 13.34 0.39
CA ALA A 4 -8.13 12.72 -0.89
C ALA A 4 -7.03 13.51 -1.62
N GLN A 5 -7.10 14.85 -1.63
CA GLN A 5 -6.05 15.70 -2.22
C GLN A 5 -4.72 15.59 -1.46
N LYS A 6 -4.78 15.49 -0.13
CA LYS A 6 -3.60 15.26 0.71
C LYS A 6 -2.98 13.90 0.44
N CYS A 7 -3.78 12.83 0.38
CA CYS A 7 -3.31 11.48 0.01
C CYS A 7 -2.63 11.44 -1.36
N VAL A 8 -3.17 12.14 -2.37
CA VAL A 8 -2.56 12.20 -3.71
C VAL A 8 -1.24 12.99 -3.71
N LYS A 9 -1.15 14.09 -2.93
CA LYS A 9 0.10 14.83 -2.75
C LYS A 9 1.15 13.99 -2.03
N ASP A 10 0.76 13.29 -0.96
CA ASP A 10 1.64 12.42 -0.20
C ASP A 10 2.13 11.25 -1.05
N LEU A 11 1.25 10.68 -1.88
CA LEU A 11 1.53 9.67 -2.90
C LEU A 11 2.60 10.13 -3.91
N LEU A 12 2.41 11.31 -4.50
CA LEU A 12 3.35 11.89 -5.47
C LEU A 12 4.70 12.21 -4.83
N THR A 13 4.68 12.66 -3.58
CA THR A 13 5.89 13.01 -2.82
C THR A 13 6.66 11.74 -2.43
N TRP A 14 5.97 10.69 -1.98
CA TRP A 14 6.59 9.39 -1.64
C TRP A 14 7.27 8.73 -2.84
N ARG A 15 6.67 8.80 -4.03
CA ARG A 15 7.30 8.30 -5.26
C ARG A 15 8.63 9.01 -5.58
N LYS A 16 8.76 10.29 -5.21
CA LYS A 16 9.96 11.10 -5.40
C LYS A 16 11.03 10.89 -4.33
N TYR A 17 10.73 10.20 -3.23
CA TYR A 17 11.72 9.96 -2.19
C TYR A 17 12.78 8.94 -2.62
N THR A 18 14.03 9.30 -2.35
CA THR A 18 15.19 8.40 -2.45
C THR A 18 15.02 7.22 -1.50
N LYS A 19 15.70 6.13 -1.80
CA LYS A 19 15.67 4.92 -0.98
C LYS A 19 16.03 5.23 0.49
N GLU A 20 17.08 6.02 0.70
CA GLU A 20 17.55 6.47 2.02
C GLU A 20 16.52 7.31 2.76
N LYS A 21 15.80 8.22 2.09
CA LYS A 21 14.73 9.01 2.73
C LYS A 21 13.55 8.13 3.14
N LYS A 22 13.22 7.11 2.34
CA LYS A 22 12.19 6.13 2.70
C LYS A 22 12.63 5.30 3.90
N GLU A 23 13.89 4.85 3.92
CA GLU A 23 14.50 4.10 5.03
C GLU A 23 14.65 4.94 6.31
N ALA A 24 14.84 6.26 6.21
CA ALA A 24 14.91 7.15 7.38
C ALA A 24 13.53 7.45 7.99
N LEU A 25 12.50 7.57 7.15
CA LEU A 25 11.10 7.76 7.60
C LEU A 25 10.45 6.46 8.08
N LEU A 26 10.94 5.33 7.59
CA LEU A 26 10.55 3.99 8.00
C LEU A 26 11.84 3.22 8.32
N PRO A 27 12.37 3.31 9.55
CA PRO A 27 13.62 2.67 9.92
C PRO A 27 13.61 1.21 9.47
N ASP A 28 14.51 0.92 8.54
CA ASP A 28 14.56 -0.29 7.73
C ASP A 28 14.84 -1.55 8.55
N LYS A 29 13.79 -2.06 9.21
CA LYS A 29 13.69 -3.47 9.59
C LYS A 29 13.05 -4.31 8.46
N ARG A 30 12.92 -3.74 7.24
CA ARG A 30 12.26 -4.33 6.06
C ARG A 30 13.26 -4.93 5.05
N LYS A 31 14.53 -5.15 5.43
CA LYS A 31 15.51 -5.86 4.59
C LYS A 31 15.11 -7.28 4.21
N GLU A 32 14.12 -7.88 4.89
CA GLU A 32 13.43 -9.06 4.38
C GLU A 32 12.43 -8.65 3.29
N LYS A 33 12.42 -9.36 2.15
CA LYS A 33 11.26 -9.40 1.24
C LYS A 33 10.05 -9.96 2.02
N LEU A 34 9.39 -9.11 2.80
CA LEU A 34 8.24 -9.50 3.60
C LEU A 34 7.15 -9.94 2.65
N THR A 35 6.65 -11.16 2.87
CA THR A 35 5.46 -11.67 2.20
C THR A 35 4.28 -10.74 2.50
N ILE A 36 3.26 -10.76 1.64
CA ILE A 36 2.04 -9.95 1.80
C ILE A 36 1.39 -10.23 3.16
N GLU A 37 1.48 -11.47 3.65
CA GLU A 37 0.98 -11.89 4.96
C GLU A 37 1.75 -11.27 6.13
N LYS A 38 3.09 -11.35 6.13
CA LYS A 38 3.91 -10.69 7.16
C LYS A 38 3.66 -9.17 7.22
N ARG A 39 3.43 -8.53 6.07
CA ARG A 39 3.05 -7.11 6.01
C ARG A 39 1.71 -6.84 6.70
N ALA A 40 0.72 -7.72 6.49
CA ALA A 40 -0.61 -7.56 7.08
C ALA A 40 -0.59 -7.76 8.59
N GLU A 41 0.12 -8.79 9.07
CA GLU A 41 0.34 -9.03 10.50
C GLU A 41 1.04 -7.85 11.18
N TYR A 42 2.05 -7.26 10.51
CA TYR A 42 2.72 -6.06 11.00
C TYR A 42 1.74 -4.89 11.12
N CYS A 43 0.91 -4.65 10.10
CA CYS A 43 -0.08 -3.57 10.13
C CYS A 43 -1.11 -3.76 11.26
N ALA A 44 -1.56 -5.00 11.50
CA ALA A 44 -2.46 -5.33 12.60
C ALA A 44 -1.83 -5.05 13.97
N LYS A 45 -0.56 -5.44 14.15
CA LYS A 45 0.19 -5.18 15.39
C LYS A 45 0.46 -3.70 15.62
N SER A 46 0.81 -2.97 14.56
CA SER A 46 1.09 -1.54 14.62
C SER A 46 -0.17 -0.72 14.91
N GLY A 47 -1.32 -1.13 14.36
CA GLY A 47 -2.58 -0.36 14.43
C GLY A 47 -2.52 0.98 13.70
N ASN A 48 -1.39 1.32 13.05
CA ASN A 48 -1.18 2.58 12.37
C ASN A 48 -1.66 2.52 10.92
N LYS A 49 -2.66 3.34 10.61
CA LYS A 49 -3.21 3.50 9.25
C LYS A 49 -2.17 3.90 8.19
N TRP A 50 -1.11 4.61 8.58
CA TRP A 50 -0.03 4.98 7.67
C TRP A 50 0.79 3.78 7.21
N ASP A 51 0.97 2.76 8.05
CA ASP A 51 1.68 1.53 7.67
C ASP A 51 0.92 0.76 6.60
N VAL A 52 -0.42 0.69 6.73
CA VAL A 52 -1.31 0.10 5.72
C VAL A 52 -1.16 0.83 4.39
N PHE A 53 -1.22 2.16 4.41
CA PHE A 53 -1.06 2.98 3.21
C PHE A 53 0.29 2.74 2.53
N LEU A 54 1.38 2.78 3.30
CA LEU A 54 2.74 2.62 2.79
C LEU A 54 3.00 1.22 2.22
N HIS A 55 2.54 0.17 2.89
CA HIS A 55 2.68 -1.20 2.39
C HIS A 55 1.83 -1.46 1.14
N ASN A 56 0.61 -0.91 1.09
CA ASN A 56 -0.22 -0.96 -0.11
C ASN A 56 0.48 -0.24 -1.28
N MET A 57 1.11 0.90 -1.00
CA MET A 57 1.85 1.70 -1.97
C MET A 57 3.07 0.98 -2.56
N GLU A 58 3.82 0.25 -1.74
CA GLU A 58 4.93 -0.58 -2.22
C GLU A 58 4.47 -1.75 -3.11
N LEU A 59 3.23 -2.23 -2.93
CA LEU A 59 2.63 -3.28 -3.77
C LEU A 59 2.03 -2.73 -5.07
N GLY A 60 2.00 -1.40 -5.22
CA GLY A 60 1.55 -0.65 -6.39
C GLY A 60 2.33 -0.96 -7.68
N PRO A 61 1.85 -0.49 -8.84
CA PRO A 61 2.45 -0.83 -10.13
C PRO A 61 3.79 -0.10 -10.28
N LYS A 62 4.82 -0.83 -10.71
CA LYS A 62 6.15 -0.26 -10.95
C LYS A 62 6.27 0.44 -12.29
N SER A 63 5.40 0.11 -13.24
CA SER A 63 5.32 0.72 -14.56
C SER A 63 3.87 0.83 -15.01
N ASN A 64 3.62 1.62 -16.05
CA ASN A 64 2.29 1.78 -16.63
C ASN A 64 1.91 0.65 -17.61
N ASN A 65 2.72 -0.41 -17.72
CA ASN A 65 2.40 -1.56 -18.55
C ASN A 65 1.13 -2.27 -18.02
N LYS A 66 0.21 -2.63 -18.91
CA LYS A 66 -1.05 -3.32 -18.57
C LYS A 66 -0.83 -4.54 -17.67
N ASN A 67 0.15 -5.38 -18.00
CA ASN A 67 0.44 -6.59 -17.22
C ASN A 67 0.90 -6.27 -15.79
N GLU A 68 1.72 -5.23 -15.61
CA GLU A 68 2.20 -4.82 -14.29
C GLU A 68 1.08 -4.14 -13.48
N VAL A 69 0.21 -3.39 -14.14
CA VAL A 69 -0.99 -2.80 -13.52
C VAL A 69 -1.92 -3.89 -12.99
N ILE A 70 -2.20 -4.92 -13.78
CA ILE A 70 -3.03 -6.06 -13.36
C ILE A 70 -2.37 -6.82 -12.21
N ALA A 71 -1.09 -7.18 -12.36
CA ALA A 71 -0.35 -7.89 -11.31
C ALA A 71 -0.31 -7.10 -10.00
N SER A 72 -0.13 -5.78 -10.07
CA SER A 72 -0.17 -4.92 -8.90
C SER A 72 -1.54 -4.88 -8.24
N ALA A 73 -2.61 -4.75 -9.02
CA ALA A 73 -3.97 -4.78 -8.50
C ALA A 73 -4.24 -6.09 -7.75
N SER A 74 -3.79 -7.23 -8.29
CA SER A 74 -3.88 -8.53 -7.61
C SER A 74 -3.10 -8.56 -6.29
N ARG A 75 -1.87 -8.02 -6.25
CA ARG A 75 -1.06 -7.94 -5.02
C ARG A 75 -1.75 -7.08 -3.95
N GLN A 76 -2.28 -5.91 -4.32
CA GLN A 76 -2.98 -5.03 -3.39
C GLN A 76 -4.30 -5.64 -2.92
N TYR A 77 -5.05 -6.31 -3.79
CA TYR A 77 -6.26 -7.04 -3.42
C TYR A 77 -5.97 -8.13 -2.37
N LEU A 78 -4.97 -8.98 -2.63
CA LEU A 78 -4.56 -10.03 -1.69
C LEU A 78 -4.10 -9.44 -0.35
N PHE A 79 -3.42 -8.29 -0.38
CA PHE A 79 -3.03 -7.58 0.84
C PHE A 79 -4.22 -7.14 1.67
N ARG A 80 -5.29 -6.61 1.05
CA ARG A 80 -6.53 -6.25 1.74
C ARG A 80 -7.18 -7.45 2.42
N GLU A 81 -7.23 -8.59 1.74
CA GLU A 81 -7.78 -9.83 2.32
C GLU A 81 -6.96 -10.28 3.53
N LYS A 82 -5.62 -10.19 3.46
CA LYS A 82 -4.74 -10.54 4.57
C LYS A 82 -4.86 -9.56 5.74
N LEU A 83 -5.05 -8.27 5.48
CA LEU A 83 -5.32 -7.26 6.52
C LEU A 83 -6.62 -7.56 7.28
N ALA A 84 -7.69 -7.91 6.55
CA ALA A 84 -8.96 -8.27 7.16
C ALA A 84 -8.82 -9.54 8.03
N LYS A 85 -8.11 -10.56 7.52
CA LYS A 85 -7.80 -11.78 8.30
C LYS A 85 -6.94 -11.50 9.54
N ALA A 86 -6.04 -10.53 9.47
CA ALA A 86 -5.20 -10.10 10.58
C ALA A 86 -5.94 -9.21 11.60
N GLY A 87 -7.22 -8.89 11.37
CA GLY A 87 -8.04 -8.11 12.30
C GLY A 87 -7.87 -6.59 12.18
N VAL A 88 -7.35 -6.09 11.06
CA VAL A 88 -7.30 -4.63 10.81
C VAL A 88 -8.70 -4.10 10.56
N ASP A 89 -8.99 -2.94 11.13
CA ASP A 89 -10.27 -2.26 10.98
C ASP A 89 -10.67 -2.11 9.49
N PRO A 90 -11.87 -2.60 9.09
CA PRO A 90 -12.40 -2.44 7.75
C PRO A 90 -12.41 -1.00 7.23
N GLU A 91 -12.60 0.01 8.09
CA GLU A 91 -12.54 1.43 7.70
C GLU A 91 -11.14 1.82 7.24
N ILE A 92 -10.10 1.37 7.97
CA ILE A 92 -8.70 1.60 7.60
C ILE A 92 -8.37 0.89 6.28
N ILE A 93 -8.81 -0.35 6.10
CA ILE A 93 -8.60 -1.13 4.87
C ILE A 93 -9.26 -0.43 3.67
N ASN A 94 -10.49 0.05 3.84
CA ASN A 94 -11.24 0.69 2.76
C ASN A 94 -10.72 2.08 2.40
N ALA A 95 -10.14 2.80 3.36
CA ALA A 95 -9.56 4.12 3.13
C ALA A 95 -8.13 4.07 2.58
N TYR A 96 -7.28 3.16 3.09
CA TYR A 96 -5.83 3.21 2.87
C TYR A 96 -5.27 2.06 2.05
N ALA A 97 -5.98 0.93 1.96
CA ALA A 97 -5.56 -0.21 1.15
C ALA A 97 -6.39 -0.38 -0.14
N LYS A 98 -7.38 0.49 -0.40
CA LYS A 98 -8.19 0.47 -1.62
C LYS A 98 -7.74 1.58 -2.57
N ASP A 99 -7.21 1.22 -3.74
CA ASP A 99 -6.91 2.16 -4.82
C ASP A 99 -7.98 2.04 -5.93
N PRO A 100 -9.02 2.91 -5.93
CA PRO A 100 -10.09 2.85 -6.92
C PRO A 100 -9.61 3.11 -8.35
N ASP A 101 -8.58 3.92 -8.52
CA ASP A 101 -8.01 4.23 -9.84
C ASP A 101 -7.22 3.05 -10.40
N LEU A 102 -6.55 2.27 -9.54
CA LEU A 102 -5.86 1.07 -9.98
C LEU A 102 -6.85 -0.03 -10.36
N ILE A 103 -7.91 -0.24 -9.57
CA ILE A 103 -9.00 -1.20 -9.88
C ILE A 103 -9.63 -0.87 -11.24
N ARG A 104 -9.90 0.41 -11.51
CA ARG A 104 -10.42 0.84 -12.82
C ARG A 104 -9.45 0.53 -13.96
N ARG A 105 -8.15 0.69 -13.73
CA ARG A 105 -7.11 0.44 -14.75
C ARG A 105 -6.84 -1.04 -14.99
N SER A 106 -6.98 -1.90 -13.98
CA SER A 106 -6.82 -3.35 -14.14
C SER A 106 -7.98 -4.02 -14.91
N ASN A 107 -9.16 -3.41 -14.89
CA ASN A 107 -10.38 -3.96 -15.52
C ASN A 107 -10.59 -3.49 -16.97
N LYS A 108 -9.68 -2.66 -17.52
CA LYS A 108 -9.61 -2.31 -18.95
C LYS A 108 -8.74 -3.31 -19.71
#